data_AF-A0A9J6HCP5-F1
#
_entry.id   AF-A0A9J6HCP5-F1
#
_cell.length_a   1.000
_cell.length_b   1.000
_cell.length_c   1.000
_cell.angle_alpha   90.00
_cell.angle_beta   90.00
_cell.angle_gamma   90.00
#
_symmetry.space_group_name_H-M   'P 1'
#
loop_
_entity.id
_entity.type
_entity.pdbx_description
1 polymer ?
#
loop_
_entity_poly.entity_id
_entity_poly.type
_entity_poly.pdbx_seq_one_letter_code
_entity_poly.pdbx_strand_id
1 'polypeptide(L)'
;MEGWDPAEKKLFRLGARAFYLACAKALLQKLPLTNKVIMHARFLALRCENPEQEVRSLRHVAGQLQPQVIREDQVSSLIDEWNMFKCDGDRGTLNLETRVDDYRAKVLCLKDIMGALRYPLLSKVIKALLSLPHGNADAERGFSENKHLIDGRSSLNIASINGMRHVKSFLQRYDGDATKVPLNPDLLKSVRQARAKYAQRLSLEESSSKRKAAEDAAVEQPTHETEKAALEDQVAASKALLTSAEEIINVGVKQKDINKVASGHVVLAKGNASLDQALKRLGELEEKISKKRKQ
;
A
#
# COMPACT_ATOMS: atom_id res chain seq x y z
N MET A 1 32.19 26.99 24.09
CA MET A 1 32.08 28.03 23.03
C MET A 1 33.07 29.20 23.22
N GLU A 2 33.91 29.19 24.26
CA GLU A 2 34.79 30.34 24.58
C GLU A 2 36.04 30.47 23.68
N GLY A 3 36.41 29.44 22.90
CA GLY A 3 37.60 29.47 22.03
C GLY A 3 37.34 29.72 20.53
N TRP A 4 36.12 30.00 20.10
CA TRP A 4 35.83 30.18 18.67
C TRP A 4 36.01 31.62 18.20
N ASP A 5 36.58 31.77 17.01
CA ASP A 5 36.73 33.05 16.32
C ASP A 5 35.36 33.69 16.04
N PRO A 6 35.22 35.03 16.08
CA PRO A 6 33.94 35.69 15.80
C PRO A 6 33.33 35.33 14.45
N ALA A 7 34.14 35.04 13.42
CA ALA A 7 33.65 34.60 12.12
C ALA A 7 33.04 33.19 12.18
N GLU A 8 33.70 32.26 12.87
CA GLU A 8 33.21 30.89 13.07
C GLU A 8 31.91 30.86 13.90
N LYS A 9 31.84 31.68 14.97
CA LYS A 9 30.61 31.87 15.75
C LYS A 9 29.46 32.39 14.89
N LYS A 10 29.73 33.33 13.98
CA LYS A 10 28.74 33.87 13.06
C LYS A 10 28.27 32.82 12.05
N LEU A 11 29.19 32.06 11.46
CA LEU A 11 28.90 31.00 10.50
C LEU A 11 28.03 29.91 11.13
N PHE A 12 28.37 29.46 12.34
CA PHE A 12 27.60 28.49 13.09
C PHE A 12 26.19 28.98 13.42
N ARG A 13 26.03 30.23 13.87
CA ARG A 13 24.71 30.82 14.14
C ARG A 13 23.86 30.91 12.87
N LEU A 14 24.46 31.23 11.73
CA LEU A 14 23.77 31.24 10.44
C LEU A 14 23.37 29.82 10.00
N GLY A 15 24.24 28.84 10.18
CA GLY A 15 23.96 27.43 9.92
C GLY A 15 22.84 26.89 10.81
N ALA A 16 22.88 27.17 12.11
CA ALA A 16 21.84 26.81 13.07
C ALA A 16 20.50 27.47 12.70
N ARG A 17 20.50 28.76 12.35
CA ARG A 17 19.30 29.47 11.87
C ARG A 17 18.73 28.82 10.61
N ALA A 18 19.58 28.49 9.64
CA ALA A 18 19.16 27.83 8.41
C ALA A 18 18.56 26.44 8.69
N PHE A 19 19.17 25.68 9.60
CA PHE A 19 18.64 24.40 10.08
C PHE A 19 17.26 24.55 10.72
N TYR A 20 17.09 25.46 11.69
CA TYR A 20 15.79 25.70 12.32
C TYR A 20 14.73 26.17 11.32
N LEU A 21 15.10 27.01 10.35
CA LEU A 21 14.19 27.44 9.29
C LEU A 21 13.78 26.27 8.39
N ALA A 22 14.70 25.37 8.04
CA ALA A 22 14.40 24.17 7.25
C ALA A 22 13.48 23.22 8.03
N CYS A 23 13.78 22.96 9.30
CA CYS A 23 12.93 22.16 10.19
C CYS A 23 11.53 22.78 10.33
N ALA A 24 11.43 24.08 10.57
CA ALA A 24 10.15 24.77 10.70
C ALA A 24 9.33 24.69 9.41
N LYS A 25 9.95 24.89 8.23
CA LYS A 25 9.28 24.70 6.94
C LYS A 25 8.76 23.28 6.76
N ALA A 26 9.59 22.28 7.08
CA ALA A 26 9.21 20.88 7.00
C ALA A 26 8.06 20.53 7.97
N LEU A 27 8.11 21.06 9.20
CA LEU A 27 7.04 20.91 10.19
C LEU A 27 5.74 21.57 9.72
N LEU A 28 5.79 22.80 9.20
CA LEU A 28 4.59 23.46 8.66
C LEU A 28 3.97 22.71 7.49
N GLN A 29 4.78 22.05 6.65
CA GLN A 29 4.29 21.22 5.54
C GLN A 29 3.71 19.87 5.99
N LYS A 30 4.32 19.23 7.00
CA LYS A 30 3.98 17.86 7.41
C LYS A 30 3.00 17.79 8.59
N LEU A 31 2.98 18.79 9.45
CA LEU A 31 2.06 18.83 10.58
C LEU A 31 0.63 19.06 10.06
N PRO A 32 -0.36 18.35 10.59
CA PRO A 32 -1.75 18.48 10.17
C PRO A 32 -2.40 19.74 10.78
N LEU A 33 -1.75 20.90 10.70
CA LEU A 33 -2.23 22.17 11.25
C LEU A 33 -3.52 22.65 10.56
N THR A 34 -3.73 22.22 9.33
CA THR A 34 -4.95 22.48 8.54
C THR A 34 -6.04 21.44 8.77
N ASN A 35 -5.76 20.35 9.50
CA ASN A 35 -6.73 19.30 9.74
C ASN A 35 -7.78 19.78 10.74
N LYS A 36 -8.96 20.10 10.22
CA LYS A 36 -10.10 20.60 10.99
C LYS A 36 -10.56 19.60 12.06
N VAL A 37 -10.47 18.29 11.80
CA VAL A 37 -10.88 17.27 12.78
C VAL A 37 -9.99 17.33 14.02
N ILE A 38 -8.68 17.40 13.85
CA ILE A 38 -7.72 17.50 14.97
C ILE A 38 -7.88 18.84 15.70
N MET A 39 -8.08 19.92 14.94
CA MET A 39 -8.33 21.24 15.51
C MET A 39 -9.60 21.28 16.36
N HIS A 40 -10.68 20.66 15.89
CA HIS A 40 -11.93 20.57 16.63
C HIS A 40 -11.90 19.50 17.73
N ALA A 41 -11.01 18.50 17.67
CA ALA A 41 -10.81 17.54 18.76
C ALA A 41 -10.15 18.15 20.02
N ARG A 42 -9.78 19.44 20.00
CA ARG A 42 -9.22 20.16 21.16
C ARG A 42 -10.13 20.14 22.39
N PHE A 43 -11.45 19.95 22.25
CA PHE A 43 -12.35 19.80 23.40
C PHE A 43 -12.03 18.55 24.25
N LEU A 44 -11.27 17.59 23.71
CA LEU A 44 -10.76 16.45 24.48
C LEU A 44 -9.71 16.88 25.50
N ALA A 45 -8.97 17.96 25.23
CA ALA A 45 -8.04 18.52 26.20
C ALA A 45 -8.81 19.09 27.39
N LEU A 46 -8.19 19.00 28.57
CA LEU A 46 -8.75 19.45 29.84
C LEU A 46 -8.83 20.99 29.98
N ARG A 47 -8.42 21.74 28.95
CA ARG A 47 -8.43 23.20 28.93
C ARG A 47 -9.73 23.69 28.30
N CYS A 48 -10.63 24.16 29.17
CA CYS A 48 -11.90 24.74 28.79
C CYS A 48 -11.66 26.18 28.32
N GLU A 49 -11.70 26.43 27.01
CA GLU A 49 -11.44 27.78 26.47
C GLU A 49 -12.73 28.56 26.17
N ASN A 50 -13.86 27.91 25.85
CA ASN A 50 -15.21 28.51 25.76
C ASN A 50 -16.29 27.42 25.52
N PRO A 51 -17.40 27.36 26.29
CA PRO A 51 -18.44 26.33 26.12
C PRO A 51 -19.11 26.36 24.73
N GLU A 52 -19.35 27.54 24.13
CA GLU A 52 -19.97 27.63 22.82
C GLU A 52 -19.06 27.07 21.72
N GLN A 53 -17.76 27.32 21.82
CA GLN A 53 -16.77 26.81 20.86
C GLN A 53 -16.62 25.29 20.96
N GLU A 54 -16.73 24.73 22.17
CA GLU A 54 -16.72 23.29 22.39
C GLU A 54 -17.93 22.62 21.73
N VAL A 55 -19.14 23.16 21.90
CA VAL A 55 -20.36 22.62 21.26
C VAL A 55 -20.25 22.70 19.73
N ARG A 56 -19.73 23.80 19.18
CA ARG A 56 -19.47 23.92 17.73
C ARG A 56 -18.48 22.87 17.25
N SER A 57 -17.41 22.64 18.02
CA SER A 57 -16.38 21.66 17.69
C SER A 57 -16.90 20.22 17.80
N LEU A 58 -17.69 19.92 18.82
CA LEU A 58 -18.36 18.64 19.01
C LEU A 58 -19.31 18.34 17.84
N ARG A 59 -20.10 19.34 17.41
CA ARG A 59 -20.98 19.22 16.24
C ARG A 59 -20.19 18.97 14.96
N HIS A 60 -19.10 19.71 14.75
CA HIS A 60 -18.24 19.50 13.59
C HIS A 60 -17.69 18.07 13.56
N VAL A 61 -17.13 17.61 14.68
CA VAL A 61 -16.56 16.27 14.79
C VAL A 61 -17.64 15.18 14.64
N ALA A 62 -18.81 15.35 15.25
CA ALA A 62 -19.92 14.42 15.10
C ALA A 62 -20.34 14.28 13.64
N GLY A 63 -20.40 15.39 12.89
CA GLY A 63 -20.67 15.36 11.45
C GLY A 63 -19.61 14.64 10.62
N GLN A 64 -18.34 14.67 11.03
CA GLN A 64 -17.26 13.93 10.35
C GLN A 64 -17.24 12.43 10.70
N LEU A 65 -17.84 12.03 11.82
CA LEU A 65 -17.91 10.64 12.28
C LEU A 65 -19.21 9.93 11.86
N GLN A 66 -20.10 10.63 11.15
CA GLN A 66 -21.33 10.09 10.60
C GLN A 66 -21.08 9.29 9.31
N PRO A 67 -21.87 8.23 9.04
CA PRO A 67 -22.84 7.59 9.94
C PRO A 67 -22.22 6.48 10.82
N GLN A 68 -20.91 6.23 10.71
CA GLN A 68 -20.31 5.01 11.26
C GLN A 68 -20.28 4.97 12.79
N VAL A 69 -20.07 6.11 13.45
CA VAL A 69 -19.95 6.17 14.93
C VAL A 69 -21.24 6.70 15.57
N ILE A 70 -21.82 7.74 14.95
CA ILE A 70 -23.02 8.44 15.41
C ILE A 70 -23.92 8.69 14.20
N ARG A 71 -25.23 8.60 14.42
CA ARG A 71 -26.24 8.95 13.41
C ARG A 71 -26.67 10.41 13.53
N GLU A 72 -27.26 10.95 12.48
CA GLU A 72 -27.70 12.35 12.45
C GLU A 72 -28.74 12.68 13.53
N ASP A 73 -29.67 11.75 13.80
CA ASP A 73 -30.69 11.85 14.85
C ASP A 73 -30.10 11.95 16.26
N GLN A 74 -28.85 11.51 16.45
CA GLN A 74 -28.21 11.42 17.76
C GLN A 74 -27.32 12.63 18.09
N VAL A 75 -27.12 13.57 17.16
CA VAL A 75 -26.23 14.72 17.38
C VAL A 75 -26.76 15.65 18.46
N SER A 76 -28.06 15.91 18.49
CA SER A 76 -28.67 16.75 19.53
C SER A 76 -28.51 16.11 20.90
N SER A 77 -28.82 14.82 21.02
CA SER A 77 -28.65 14.06 22.28
C SER A 77 -27.19 13.99 22.74
N LEU A 78 -26.22 13.93 21.81
CA LEU A 78 -24.79 14.01 22.14
C LEU A 78 -24.43 15.36 22.77
N ILE A 79 -24.99 16.46 22.25
CA ILE A 79 -24.76 17.80 22.79
C ILE A 79 -25.37 17.92 24.19
N ASP A 80 -26.54 17.33 24.41
CA ASP A 80 -27.18 17.29 25.73
C ASP A 80 -26.32 16.50 26.73
N GLU A 81 -25.82 15.32 26.35
CA GLU A 81 -24.88 14.54 27.16
C GLU A 81 -23.60 15.34 27.50
N TRP A 82 -23.06 16.09 26.54
CA TRP A 82 -21.89 16.95 26.75
C TRP A 82 -22.15 18.05 27.77
N ASN A 83 -23.30 18.73 27.66
CA ASN A 83 -23.67 19.79 28.60
C ASN A 83 -23.92 19.23 30.00
N MET A 84 -24.59 18.08 30.11
CA MET A 84 -24.77 17.38 31.38
C MET A 84 -23.43 17.01 32.01
N PHE A 85 -22.50 16.43 31.23
CA PHE A 85 -21.15 16.11 31.71
C PHE A 85 -20.42 17.33 32.28
N LYS A 86 -20.57 18.50 31.65
CA LYS A 86 -19.96 19.75 32.13
C LYS A 86 -20.62 20.27 33.41
N CYS A 87 -21.94 20.13 33.54
CA CYS A 87 -22.68 20.53 34.74
C CYS A 87 -22.43 19.61 35.93
N ASP A 88 -22.21 18.31 35.67
CA ASP A 88 -22.01 17.28 36.70
C ASP A 88 -20.70 17.48 37.51
N GLY A 89 -19.84 18.41 37.09
CA GLY A 89 -19.04 19.16 38.04
C GLY A 89 -17.99 18.37 38.82
N ASP A 90 -17.69 17.12 38.48
CA ASP A 90 -16.55 16.41 39.05
C ASP A 90 -15.26 16.86 38.35
N ARG A 91 -14.90 18.13 38.59
CA ARG A 91 -13.56 18.66 38.35
C ARG A 91 -12.61 18.15 39.43
N GLY A 92 -12.67 16.85 39.75
CA GLY A 92 -11.71 16.19 40.61
C GLY A 92 -10.33 16.67 40.21
N THR A 93 -9.69 17.36 41.15
CA THR A 93 -8.40 18.08 41.04
C THR A 93 -7.57 17.55 39.89
N LEU A 94 -7.65 18.27 38.77
CA LEU A 94 -7.00 17.91 37.51
C LEU A 94 -5.50 17.98 37.73
N ASN A 95 -4.87 16.83 37.94
CA ASN A 95 -3.43 16.77 37.84
C ASN A 95 -3.10 16.83 36.34
N LEU A 96 -2.54 17.94 35.87
CA LEU A 96 -2.12 18.14 34.47
C LEU A 96 -1.12 17.09 34.00
N GLU A 97 -0.57 16.31 34.93
CA GLU A 97 0.32 15.17 34.71
C GLU A 97 -0.42 13.89 34.29
N THR A 98 -1.74 13.81 34.49
CA THR A 98 -2.50 12.61 34.12
C THR A 98 -2.71 12.57 32.62
N ARG A 99 -2.41 11.42 32.00
CA ARG A 99 -2.65 11.20 30.57
C ARG A 99 -4.15 11.37 30.25
N VAL A 100 -4.45 12.02 29.12
CA VAL A 100 -5.82 12.32 28.69
C VAL A 100 -6.68 11.04 28.62
N ASP A 101 -6.11 9.94 28.13
CA ASP A 101 -6.79 8.66 28.00
C ASP A 101 -7.26 8.12 29.36
N ASP A 102 -6.44 8.25 30.40
CA ASP A 102 -6.76 7.72 31.73
C ASP A 102 -7.84 8.56 32.41
N TYR A 103 -7.80 9.88 32.23
CA TYR A 103 -8.87 10.76 32.69
C TYR A 103 -10.18 10.46 31.97
N ARG A 104 -10.15 10.39 30.64
CA ARG A 104 -11.35 10.12 29.84
C ARG A 104 -11.89 8.73 30.13
N ALA A 105 -11.05 7.72 30.34
CA ALA A 105 -11.48 6.37 30.73
C ALA A 105 -12.35 6.36 32.00
N LYS A 106 -12.04 7.19 33.00
CA LYS A 106 -12.87 7.32 34.20
C LYS A 106 -14.26 7.85 33.87
N VAL A 107 -14.33 8.89 33.04
CA VAL A 107 -15.60 9.45 32.55
C VAL A 107 -16.40 8.42 31.73
N LEU A 108 -15.70 7.65 30.89
CA LEU A 108 -16.27 6.57 30.06
C LEU A 108 -16.82 5.38 30.87
N CYS A 109 -16.54 5.31 32.17
CA CYS A 109 -16.99 4.26 33.07
C CYS A 109 -18.07 4.72 34.06
N LEU A 110 -18.46 6.00 34.03
CA LEU A 110 -19.51 6.52 34.90
C LEU A 110 -20.84 5.84 34.60
N LYS A 111 -21.46 5.31 35.65
CA LYS A 111 -22.76 4.64 35.58
C LYS A 111 -23.84 5.51 36.21
N ASP A 112 -25.04 5.37 35.70
CA ASP A 112 -26.25 5.91 36.32
C ASP A 112 -26.70 5.04 37.50
N ILE A 113 -27.80 5.45 38.14
CA ILE A 113 -28.40 4.76 39.30
C ILE A 113 -28.91 3.36 38.91
N MET A 114 -29.18 3.12 37.62
CA MET A 114 -29.63 1.83 37.09
C MET A 114 -28.47 0.94 36.63
N GLY A 115 -27.22 1.39 36.80
CA GLY A 115 -26.03 0.65 36.39
C GLY A 115 -25.70 0.72 34.89
N ALA A 116 -26.48 1.47 34.10
CA ALA A 116 -26.20 1.75 32.70
C ALA A 116 -25.19 2.89 32.56
N LEU A 117 -24.58 3.03 31.37
CA LEU A 117 -23.57 4.06 31.15
C LEU A 117 -24.23 5.45 31.16
N ARG A 118 -23.68 6.38 31.96
CA ARG A 118 -24.25 7.72 32.14
C ARG A 118 -24.19 8.58 30.87
N TYR A 119 -23.15 8.42 30.05
CA TYR A 119 -22.98 9.14 28.79
C TYR A 119 -22.64 8.19 27.63
N PRO A 120 -23.63 7.45 27.09
CA PRO A 120 -23.41 6.43 26.07
C PRO A 120 -22.94 6.99 24.73
N LEU A 121 -23.48 8.12 24.26
CA LEU A 121 -23.09 8.71 22.97
C LEU A 121 -21.74 9.39 23.07
N LEU A 122 -21.55 10.19 24.11
CA LEU A 122 -20.27 10.85 24.38
C LEU A 122 -19.14 9.83 24.51
N SER A 123 -19.43 8.70 25.14
CA SER A 123 -18.45 7.63 25.29
C SER A 123 -18.01 7.01 23.97
N LYS A 124 -18.93 6.85 23.01
CA LYS A 124 -18.61 6.36 21.67
C LYS A 124 -17.72 7.34 20.92
N VAL A 125 -18.04 8.64 20.97
CA VAL A 125 -17.27 9.69 20.29
C VAL A 125 -15.87 9.78 20.84
N ILE A 126 -15.72 9.87 22.16
CA ILE A 126 -14.41 9.98 22.81
C ILE A 126 -13.56 8.75 22.47
N LYS A 127 -14.10 7.54 22.53
CA LYS A 127 -13.38 6.31 22.15
C LYS A 127 -12.94 6.34 20.68
N ALA A 128 -13.82 6.75 19.78
CA ALA A 128 -13.49 6.86 18.36
C ALA A 128 -12.35 7.86 18.12
N LEU A 129 -12.40 9.03 18.76
CA LEU A 129 -11.37 10.06 18.60
C LEU A 129 -10.03 9.66 19.21
N LEU A 130 -10.02 9.05 20.40
CA LEU A 130 -8.78 8.57 21.03
C LEU A 130 -8.18 7.36 20.31
N SER A 131 -8.96 6.66 19.47
CA SER A 131 -8.46 5.58 18.62
C SER A 131 -7.80 6.06 17.32
N LEU A 132 -7.87 7.37 17.02
CA LEU A 132 -7.23 7.90 15.82
C LEU A 132 -5.70 7.93 16.01
N PRO A 133 -4.92 7.37 15.06
CA PRO A 133 -3.48 7.44 15.11
C PRO A 133 -3.04 8.89 14.94
N HIS A 134 -2.27 9.41 15.90
CA HIS A 134 -1.81 10.80 15.94
C HIS A 134 -0.40 11.00 15.36
N GLY A 135 0.19 9.95 14.77
CA GLY A 135 1.47 10.00 14.10
C GLY A 135 1.93 8.63 13.60
N ASN A 136 3.10 8.61 12.96
CA ASN A 136 3.69 7.38 12.42
C ASN A 136 4.40 6.55 13.49
N ALA A 137 4.51 7.04 14.72
CA ALA A 137 5.25 6.39 15.81
C ALA A 137 4.77 4.95 16.08
N ASP A 138 3.45 4.71 16.02
CA ASP A 138 2.89 3.37 16.20
C ASP A 138 3.26 2.42 15.05
N ALA A 139 3.29 2.93 13.81
CA ALA A 139 3.74 2.17 12.64
C ALA A 139 5.25 1.87 12.72
N GLU A 140 6.05 2.85 13.12
CA GLU A 140 7.51 2.72 13.31
C GLU A 140 7.87 1.73 14.42
N ARG A 141 7.12 1.75 15.53
CA ARG A 141 7.20 0.73 16.57
C ARG A 141 6.87 -0.65 16.01
N GLY A 142 5.81 -0.76 15.20
CA GLY A 142 5.47 -1.98 14.47
C GLY A 142 6.61 -2.49 13.59
N PHE A 143 7.28 -1.61 12.85
CA PHE A 143 8.44 -1.97 12.01
C PHE A 143 9.62 -2.47 12.84
N SER A 144 9.92 -1.82 13.96
CA SER A 144 10.99 -2.24 14.87
C SER A 144 10.71 -3.63 15.43
N GLU A 145 9.46 -3.90 15.82
CA GLU A 145 9.08 -5.22 16.30
C GLU A 145 9.07 -6.28 15.19
N ASN A 146 8.77 -5.91 13.95
CA ASN A 146 8.87 -6.80 12.79
C ASN A 146 10.32 -7.12 12.44
N LYS A 147 11.24 -6.16 12.58
CA LYS A 147 12.68 -6.40 12.37
C LYS A 147 13.17 -7.56 13.25
N HIS A 148 12.81 -7.57 14.53
CA HIS A 148 13.16 -8.67 15.44
C HIS A 148 12.49 -10.01 15.08
N LEU A 149 11.32 -10.01 14.44
CA LEU A 149 10.65 -11.24 14.00
C LEU A 149 11.26 -11.83 12.73
N ILE A 150 11.82 -10.97 11.86
CA ILE A 150 12.37 -11.34 10.55
C ILE A 150 13.88 -11.63 10.62
N ASP A 151 14.56 -11.15 11.67
CA ASP A 151 16.00 -11.39 11.85
C ASP A 151 16.34 -12.88 11.85
N GLY A 152 17.20 -13.31 10.92
CA GLY A 152 17.51 -14.72 10.65
C GLY A 152 16.40 -15.55 9.98
N ARG A 153 15.29 -14.93 9.55
CA ARG A 153 14.10 -15.59 8.97
C ARG A 153 13.58 -14.89 7.71
N SER A 154 14.48 -14.48 6.83
CA SER A 154 14.16 -13.75 5.59
C SER A 154 13.32 -14.55 4.58
N SER A 155 13.27 -15.88 4.69
CA SER A 155 12.47 -16.76 3.83
C SER A 155 10.99 -16.87 4.23
N LEU A 156 10.56 -16.18 5.30
CA LEU A 156 9.17 -16.22 5.73
C LEU A 156 8.24 -15.48 4.78
N ASN A 157 7.13 -16.13 4.42
CA ASN A 157 6.03 -15.48 3.73
C ASN A 157 5.36 -14.44 4.65
N ILE A 158 4.90 -13.34 4.05
CA ILE A 158 4.10 -12.28 4.67
C ILE A 158 2.94 -12.83 5.51
N ALA A 159 2.25 -13.87 5.03
CA ALA A 159 1.16 -14.51 5.78
C ALA A 159 1.61 -15.07 7.14
N SER A 160 2.81 -15.66 7.18
CA SER A 160 3.42 -16.18 8.41
C SER A 160 3.84 -15.04 9.35
N ILE A 161 4.39 -13.96 8.79
CA ILE A 161 4.76 -12.75 9.55
C ILE A 161 3.50 -12.14 10.20
N ASN A 162 2.42 -11.97 9.44
CA ASN A 162 1.14 -11.47 9.94
C ASN A 162 0.57 -12.38 11.04
N GLY A 163 0.61 -13.71 10.85
CA GLY A 163 0.19 -14.68 11.86
C GLY A 163 0.96 -14.54 13.17
N MET A 164 2.28 -14.49 13.12
CA MET A 164 3.12 -14.28 14.31
C MET A 164 2.85 -12.92 14.97
N ARG A 165 2.64 -11.88 14.16
CA ARG A 165 2.33 -10.53 14.65
C ARG A 165 1.01 -10.51 15.42
N HIS A 166 -0.04 -11.12 14.88
CA HIS A 166 -1.33 -11.22 15.54
C HIS A 166 -1.22 -11.92 16.91
N VAL A 167 -0.49 -13.04 16.98
CA VAL A 167 -0.27 -13.77 18.23
C VAL A 167 0.49 -12.92 19.24
N LYS A 168 1.59 -12.28 18.83
CA LYS A 168 2.40 -11.41 19.69
C LYS A 168 1.57 -10.24 20.24
N SER A 169 0.83 -9.55 19.38
CA SER A 169 -0.03 -8.43 19.78
C SER A 169 -1.18 -8.85 20.68
N PHE A 170 -1.70 -10.07 20.51
CA PHE A 170 -2.72 -10.62 21.42
C PHE A 170 -2.11 -10.95 22.79
N LEU A 171 -0.93 -11.57 22.83
CA LEU A 171 -0.21 -11.87 24.08
C LEU A 171 0.17 -10.61 24.87
N GLN A 172 0.48 -9.51 24.20
CA GLN A 172 0.76 -8.22 24.86
C GLN A 172 -0.40 -7.71 25.71
N ARG A 173 -1.65 -8.15 25.46
CA ARG A 173 -2.81 -7.82 26.32
C ARG A 173 -2.76 -8.49 27.69
N TYR A 174 -1.92 -9.52 27.83
CA TYR A 174 -1.73 -10.31 29.04
C TYR A 174 -0.30 -10.16 29.58
N ASP A 175 0.31 -8.99 29.39
CA ASP A 175 1.70 -8.69 29.77
C ASP A 175 2.76 -9.59 29.12
N GLY A 176 2.41 -10.26 28.01
CA GLY A 176 3.27 -11.25 27.37
C GLY A 176 3.28 -12.63 28.04
N ASP A 177 2.45 -12.83 29.07
CA ASP A 177 2.33 -14.11 29.76
C ASP A 177 1.28 -15.00 29.09
N ALA A 178 1.75 -16.12 28.53
CA ALA A 178 0.88 -17.08 27.84
C ALA A 178 -0.05 -17.82 28.81
N THR A 179 0.28 -17.93 30.10
CA THR A 179 -0.52 -18.66 31.09
C THR A 179 -1.82 -17.95 31.44
N LYS A 180 -1.83 -16.61 31.32
CA LYS A 180 -2.99 -15.76 31.57
C LYS A 180 -3.99 -15.75 30.41
N VAL A 181 -3.64 -16.35 29.27
CA VAL A 181 -4.51 -16.37 28.08
C VAL A 181 -5.65 -17.36 28.27
N PRO A 182 -6.92 -16.92 28.25
CA PRO A 182 -8.05 -17.82 28.38
C PRO A 182 -8.19 -18.72 27.14
N LEU A 183 -8.20 -20.04 27.37
CA LEU A 183 -8.38 -21.05 26.32
C LEU A 183 -9.87 -21.27 26.04
N ASN A 184 -10.44 -20.40 25.21
CA ASN A 184 -11.84 -20.50 24.82
C ASN A 184 -12.08 -21.70 23.87
N PRO A 185 -13.27 -22.32 23.89
CA PRO A 185 -13.62 -23.43 22.98
C PRO A 185 -13.40 -23.13 21.50
N ASP A 186 -13.64 -21.88 21.08
CA ASP A 186 -13.42 -21.44 19.70
C ASP A 186 -11.93 -21.43 19.31
N LEU A 187 -11.05 -21.11 20.26
CA LEU A 187 -9.60 -21.16 20.06
C LEU A 187 -9.16 -22.62 19.86
N LEU A 188 -9.65 -23.53 20.72
CA LEU A 188 -9.37 -24.96 20.61
C LEU A 188 -9.88 -25.53 19.29
N LYS A 189 -11.08 -25.15 18.86
CA LYS A 189 -11.64 -25.53 17.55
C LYS A 189 -10.80 -25.00 16.40
N SER A 190 -10.35 -23.74 16.48
CA SER A 190 -9.51 -23.12 15.47
C SER A 190 -8.15 -23.81 15.33
N VAL A 191 -7.52 -24.18 16.44
CA VAL A 191 -6.25 -24.94 16.46
C VAL A 191 -6.42 -26.32 15.83
N ARG A 192 -7.49 -27.04 16.17
CA ARG A 192 -7.80 -28.35 15.56
C ARG A 192 -7.96 -28.26 14.03
N GLN A 193 -8.51 -27.17 13.54
CA GLN A 193 -8.72 -26.94 12.10
C GLN A 193 -7.51 -26.32 11.38
N ALA A 194 -6.48 -25.86 12.09
CA ALA A 194 -5.37 -25.11 11.52
C ALA A 194 -4.63 -25.89 10.41
N ARG A 195 -4.38 -27.19 10.64
CA ARG A 195 -3.73 -28.06 9.65
C ARG A 195 -4.58 -28.24 8.39
N ALA A 196 -5.89 -28.43 8.54
CA ALA A 196 -6.81 -28.57 7.41
C ALA A 196 -6.87 -27.27 6.59
N LYS A 197 -6.96 -26.11 7.24
CA LYS A 197 -6.92 -24.80 6.58
C LYS A 197 -5.60 -24.55 5.86
N TYR A 198 -4.48 -24.96 6.45
CA TYR A 198 -3.16 -24.85 5.81
C TYR A 198 -3.07 -25.72 4.55
N ALA A 199 -3.50 -26.98 4.62
CA ALA A 199 -3.54 -27.87 3.46
C ALA A 199 -4.44 -27.34 2.35
N GLN A 200 -5.60 -26.76 2.70
CA GLN A 200 -6.49 -26.11 1.74
C GLN A 200 -5.85 -24.89 1.09
N ARG A 201 -5.06 -24.10 1.83
CA ARG A 201 -4.34 -22.95 1.26
C ARG A 201 -3.29 -23.41 0.24
N LEU A 202 -2.51 -24.44 0.57
CA LEU A 202 -1.53 -25.03 -0.33
C LEU A 202 -2.17 -25.52 -1.63
N SER A 203 -3.30 -26.25 -1.55
CA SER A 203 -3.97 -26.73 -2.76
C SER A 203 -4.55 -25.60 -3.63
N LEU A 204 -4.99 -24.51 -3.02
CA LEU A 204 -5.41 -23.29 -3.73
C LEU A 204 -4.22 -22.56 -4.38
N GLU A 205 -3.09 -22.44 -3.69
CA GLU A 205 -1.85 -21.86 -4.23
C GLU A 205 -1.31 -22.70 -5.41
N GLU A 206 -1.33 -24.03 -5.31
CA GLU A 206 -0.92 -24.93 -6.40
C GLU A 206 -1.85 -24.84 -7.61
N SER A 207 -3.17 -24.88 -7.39
CA SER A 207 -4.14 -24.79 -8.49
C SER A 207 -4.13 -23.43 -9.18
N SER A 208 -3.96 -22.34 -8.43
CA SER A 208 -3.81 -21.00 -9.02
C SER A 208 -2.50 -20.84 -9.78
N SER A 209 -1.40 -21.41 -9.29
CA SER A 209 -0.11 -21.40 -10.01
C SER A 209 -0.17 -22.22 -11.30
N LYS A 210 -0.81 -23.39 -11.28
CA LYS A 210 -1.05 -24.21 -12.48
C LYS A 210 -1.93 -23.50 -13.50
N ARG A 211 -2.97 -22.78 -13.06
CA ARG A 211 -3.83 -21.96 -13.94
C ARG A 211 -3.06 -20.83 -14.61
N LYS A 212 -2.24 -20.10 -13.85
CA LYS A 212 -1.39 -19.03 -14.40
C LYS A 212 -0.40 -19.57 -15.41
N ALA A 213 0.31 -20.66 -15.09
CA ALA A 213 1.24 -21.29 -16.02
C ALA A 213 0.55 -21.79 -17.31
N ALA A 214 -0.68 -22.32 -17.21
CA ALA A 214 -1.47 -22.73 -18.36
C ALA A 214 -1.95 -21.53 -19.20
N GLU A 215 -2.34 -20.44 -18.56
CA GLU A 215 -2.75 -19.20 -19.22
C GLU A 215 -1.57 -18.54 -19.93
N ASP A 216 -0.41 -18.41 -19.27
CA ASP A 216 0.82 -17.90 -19.86
C ASP A 216 1.27 -18.77 -21.06
N ALA A 217 1.22 -20.10 -20.93
CA ALA A 217 1.54 -21.01 -22.03
C ALA A 217 0.53 -20.91 -23.20
N ALA A 218 -0.76 -20.74 -22.91
CA ALA A 218 -1.81 -20.59 -23.91
C ALA A 218 -1.76 -19.24 -24.64
N VAL A 219 -1.15 -18.20 -24.06
CA VAL A 219 -0.92 -16.91 -24.72
C VAL A 219 0.37 -16.95 -25.56
N GLU A 220 1.44 -17.58 -25.07
CA GLU A 220 2.71 -17.65 -25.80
C GLU A 220 2.66 -18.53 -27.06
N GLN A 221 1.96 -19.67 -27.02
CA GLN A 221 1.84 -20.59 -28.18
C GLN A 221 1.22 -19.93 -29.44
N PRO A 222 0.04 -19.29 -29.39
CA PRO A 222 -0.55 -18.64 -30.56
C PRO A 222 0.28 -17.44 -31.03
N THR A 223 1.01 -16.76 -30.14
CA THR A 223 1.90 -15.66 -30.58
C THR A 223 3.09 -16.14 -31.39
N HIS A 224 3.73 -17.24 -31.00
CA HIS A 224 4.85 -17.79 -31.78
C HIS A 224 4.39 -18.44 -33.09
N GLU A 225 3.21 -19.05 -33.12
CA GLU A 225 2.66 -19.63 -34.35
C GLU A 225 2.21 -18.56 -35.36
N THR A 226 1.59 -17.47 -34.89
CA THR A 226 1.22 -16.33 -35.75
C THR A 226 2.45 -15.56 -36.26
N GLU A 227 3.47 -15.37 -35.42
CA GLU A 227 4.73 -14.75 -35.81
C GLU A 227 5.50 -15.61 -36.83
N LYS A 228 5.47 -16.95 -36.67
CA LYS A 228 6.04 -17.88 -37.66
C LYS A 228 5.35 -17.78 -39.02
N ALA A 229 4.01 -17.80 -39.04
CA ALA A 229 3.24 -17.69 -40.28
C ALA A 229 3.52 -16.36 -41.01
N ALA A 230 3.58 -15.24 -40.28
CA ALA A 230 3.90 -13.94 -40.87
C ALA A 230 5.33 -13.88 -41.46
N LEU A 231 6.31 -14.52 -40.82
CA LEU A 231 7.67 -14.61 -41.35
C LEU A 231 7.75 -15.54 -42.58
N GLU A 232 6.98 -16.63 -42.61
CA GLU A 232 6.87 -17.51 -43.78
C GLU A 232 6.26 -16.78 -44.99
N ASP A 233 5.20 -15.97 -44.77
CA ASP A 233 4.61 -15.10 -45.79
C ASP A 233 5.62 -14.06 -46.30
N GLN A 234 6.41 -13.46 -45.42
CA GLN A 234 7.46 -12.50 -45.79
C GLN A 234 8.58 -13.16 -46.62
N VAL A 235 8.95 -14.40 -46.31
CA VAL A 235 9.90 -15.20 -47.11
C VAL A 235 9.32 -15.50 -48.49
N ALA A 236 8.04 -15.88 -48.58
CA ALA A 236 7.37 -16.13 -49.86
C ALA A 236 7.32 -14.87 -50.73
N ALA A 237 6.96 -13.72 -50.15
CA ALA A 237 6.96 -12.43 -50.85
C ALA A 237 8.36 -12.02 -51.32
N SER A 238 9.39 -12.25 -50.49
CA SER A 238 10.78 -11.94 -50.87
C SER A 238 11.27 -12.83 -52.01
N LYS A 239 10.87 -14.11 -52.06
CA LYS A 239 11.16 -15.01 -53.20
C LYS A 239 10.48 -14.57 -54.48
N ALA A 240 9.22 -14.11 -54.42
CA ALA A 240 8.50 -13.57 -55.58
C ALA A 240 9.15 -12.28 -56.14
N LEU A 241 9.72 -11.45 -55.27
CA LEU A 241 10.49 -10.27 -55.70
C LEU A 241 11.78 -10.66 -56.43
N LEU A 242 12.46 -11.74 -56.01
CA LEU A 242 13.65 -12.24 -56.68
C LEU A 242 13.33 -12.77 -58.08
N THR A 243 12.26 -13.56 -58.23
CA THR A 243 11.83 -14.05 -59.55
C THR A 243 11.46 -12.91 -60.49
N SER A 244 10.76 -11.88 -59.99
CA SER A 244 10.45 -10.69 -60.78
C SER A 244 11.70 -9.89 -61.18
N ALA A 245 12.69 -9.79 -60.28
CA ALA A 245 13.95 -9.13 -60.57
C ALA A 245 14.76 -9.88 -61.64
N GLU A 246 14.78 -11.21 -61.61
CA GLU A 246 15.40 -12.06 -62.64
C GLU A 246 14.75 -11.86 -64.01
N GLU A 247 13.41 -11.77 -64.06
CA GLU A 247 12.68 -11.45 -65.30
C GLU A 247 13.04 -10.07 -65.86
N ILE A 248 13.10 -9.05 -65.01
CA ILE A 248 13.47 -7.68 -65.40
C ILE A 248 14.89 -7.63 -65.98
N ILE A 249 15.83 -8.33 -65.34
CA ILE A 249 17.22 -8.43 -65.81
C ILE A 249 17.27 -9.15 -67.15
N ASN A 250 16.58 -10.29 -67.29
CA ASN A 250 16.53 -11.05 -68.54
C ASN A 250 15.93 -10.25 -69.70
N VAL A 251 14.89 -9.45 -69.45
CA VAL A 251 14.30 -8.55 -70.46
C VAL A 251 15.26 -7.41 -70.81
N GLY A 252 15.90 -6.79 -69.82
CA GLY A 252 16.89 -5.72 -70.04
C GLY A 252 18.10 -6.19 -70.86
N VAL A 253 18.61 -7.39 -70.60
CA VAL A 253 19.71 -8.01 -71.35
C VAL A 253 19.31 -8.27 -72.81
N LYS A 254 18.10 -8.79 -73.06
CA LYS A 254 17.58 -9.01 -74.42
C LYS A 254 17.39 -7.71 -75.20
N GLN A 255 16.99 -6.63 -74.54
CA GLN A 255 16.73 -5.33 -75.15
C GLN A 255 17.97 -4.42 -75.22
N LYS A 256 19.13 -4.85 -74.68
CA LYS A 256 20.34 -4.03 -74.47
C LYS A 256 20.06 -2.72 -73.71
N ASP A 257 19.05 -2.72 -72.84
CA ASP A 257 18.64 -1.57 -72.05
C ASP A 257 19.34 -1.62 -70.68
N ILE A 258 20.41 -0.83 -70.55
CA ILE A 258 21.24 -0.75 -69.36
C ILE A 258 20.44 -0.28 -68.14
N ASN A 259 19.42 0.56 -68.34
CA ASN A 259 18.61 1.11 -67.24
C ASN A 259 17.71 0.03 -66.62
N LYS A 260 17.16 -0.89 -67.43
CA LYS A 260 16.37 -2.03 -66.93
C LYS A 260 17.23 -3.07 -66.22
N VAL A 261 18.46 -3.29 -66.67
CA VAL A 261 19.40 -4.17 -65.97
C VAL A 261 19.78 -3.58 -64.61
N ALA A 262 20.04 -2.27 -64.55
CA ALA A 262 20.34 -1.57 -63.31
C ALA A 262 19.16 -1.59 -62.32
N SER A 263 17.93 -1.34 -62.79
CA SER A 263 16.75 -1.40 -61.93
C SER A 263 16.47 -2.81 -61.40
N GLY A 264 16.67 -3.85 -62.22
CA GLY A 264 16.58 -5.24 -61.78
C GLY A 264 17.61 -5.61 -60.70
N HIS A 265 18.85 -5.12 -60.81
CA HIS A 265 19.88 -5.34 -59.78
C HIS A 265 19.54 -4.67 -58.44
N VAL A 266 18.92 -3.48 -58.47
CA VAL A 266 18.45 -2.79 -57.25
C VAL A 266 17.34 -3.61 -56.57
N VAL A 267 16.40 -4.15 -57.33
CA VAL A 267 15.32 -5.01 -56.80
C VAL A 267 15.89 -6.33 -56.26
N LEU A 268 16.86 -6.95 -56.94
CA LEU A 268 17.57 -8.14 -56.44
C LEU A 268 18.27 -7.88 -55.11
N ALA A 269 19.03 -6.77 -55.00
CA ALA A 269 19.74 -6.43 -53.77
C ALA A 269 18.78 -6.22 -52.59
N LYS A 270 17.65 -5.55 -52.83
CA LYS A 270 16.61 -5.33 -51.82
C LYS A 270 15.90 -6.64 -51.44
N GLY A 271 15.59 -7.49 -52.41
CA GLY A 271 14.99 -8.80 -52.19
C GLY A 271 15.89 -9.72 -51.35
N ASN A 272 17.18 -9.78 -51.68
CA ASN A 272 18.16 -10.59 -50.95
C ASN A 272 18.37 -10.10 -49.51
N ALA A 273 18.43 -8.78 -49.28
CA ALA A 273 18.56 -8.23 -47.94
C ALA A 273 17.33 -8.53 -47.06
N SER A 274 16.12 -8.42 -47.64
CA SER A 274 14.86 -8.75 -46.96
C SER A 274 14.79 -10.25 -46.64
N LEU A 275 15.18 -11.11 -47.58
CA LEU A 275 15.18 -12.56 -47.41
C LEU A 275 16.15 -13.01 -46.32
N ASP A 276 17.38 -12.48 -46.31
CA ASP A 276 18.40 -12.82 -45.31
C ASP A 276 17.95 -12.41 -43.89
N GLN A 277 17.31 -11.25 -43.75
CA GLN A 277 16.76 -10.82 -42.46
C GLN A 277 15.59 -11.71 -42.00
N ALA A 278 14.68 -12.07 -42.90
CA ALA A 278 13.54 -12.93 -42.57
C ALA A 278 14.00 -14.35 -42.18
N LEU A 279 14.97 -14.92 -42.90
CA LEU A 279 15.54 -16.24 -42.59
C LEU A 279 16.29 -16.27 -41.25
N LYS A 280 17.05 -15.23 -40.92
CA LYS A 280 17.71 -15.11 -39.60
C LYS A 280 16.69 -15.10 -38.47
N ARG A 281 15.63 -14.28 -38.59
CA ARG A 281 14.57 -14.20 -37.58
C ARG A 281 13.81 -15.51 -37.44
N LEU A 282 13.53 -16.20 -38.55
CA LEU A 282 12.86 -17.49 -38.55
C LEU A 282 13.72 -18.56 -37.84
N GLY A 283 15.03 -18.59 -38.10
CA GLY A 283 15.97 -19.49 -37.40
C GLY A 283 16.05 -19.23 -35.89
N GLU A 284 16.09 -17.96 -35.48
CA GLU A 284 16.06 -17.59 -34.05
C GLU A 284 14.76 -18.02 -33.36
N LEU A 285 13.62 -17.91 -34.06
CA LEU A 285 12.32 -18.31 -33.55
C LEU A 285 12.23 -19.85 -33.40
N GLU A 286 12.73 -20.60 -34.39
CA GLU A 286 12.76 -22.06 -34.35
C GLU A 286 13.68 -22.61 -33.27
N GLU A 287 14.83 -21.97 -33.02
CA GLU A 287 15.68 -22.30 -31.88
C GLU A 287 14.99 -22.07 -30.54
N LYS A 288 14.24 -20.96 -30.39
CA LYS A 288 13.48 -20.66 -29.17
C LYS A 288 12.38 -21.69 -28.92
N ILE A 289 11.66 -22.10 -29.96
CA ILE A 289 10.63 -23.15 -29.89
C ILE A 289 11.27 -24.51 -29.55
N SER A 290 12.40 -24.85 -30.16
CA SER A 290 13.13 -26.11 -29.92
C SER A 290 13.69 -26.23 -28.51
N LYS A 291 14.28 -25.16 -27.97
CA LYS A 291 14.79 -25.11 -26.59
C LYS A 291 13.65 -25.26 -25.57
N LYS A 292 12.47 -24.67 -25.83
CA LYS A 292 11.29 -24.80 -24.96
C LYS A 292 10.66 -26.19 -24.99
N ARG A 293 10.68 -26.92 -26.12
CA ARG A 293 10.14 -28.29 -26.20
C ARG A 293 10.96 -29.35 -25.44
N LYS A 294 12.20 -29.03 -25.05
CA LYS A 294 13.11 -29.94 -24.33
C LYS A 294 13.14 -29.71 -22.81
N GLN A 295 12.47 -28.67 -22.31
CA GLN A 295 12.27 -28.40 -20.88
C GLN A 295 10.89 -28.90 -20.44
#